data_AF-A0A7S3XGN9-F1
#
_entry.id   AF-A0A7S3XGN9-F1
#
_cell.length_a   1.000
_cell.length_b   1.000
_cell.length_c   1.000
_cell.angle_alpha   90.00
_cell.angle_beta   90.00
_cell.angle_gamma   90.00
#
_symmetry.space_group_name_H-M   'P 1'
#
loop_
_entity.id
_entity.type
_entity.pdbx_description
1 polymer ?
#
loop_
_entity_poly.entity_id
_entity_poly.type
_entity_poly.pdbx_seq_one_letter_code
_entity_poly.pdbx_strand_id
1 'polypeptide(L)'
;SRSHFGSRQWDVSCPVLPPQPVMAALKRMITGIPGHFQPGTFGYSLAFGAVAGTVLGGVEYGTRHLSVMLWDTEREKLQSRLRYLEKQVVFNKEQEAEGKAHYLTSLAQEYNPVATAMPFNKMDDAMRL
;
A
#
# COMPACT_ATOMS: atom_id res chain seq x y z
N SER A 1 -49.70 -55.44 -55.31
CA SER A 1 -50.75 -54.41 -55.17
C SER A 1 -50.45 -53.59 -53.93
N ARG A 2 -50.32 -52.26 -54.11
CA ARG A 2 -50.34 -51.15 -53.11
C ARG A 2 -49.40 -51.25 -51.89
N SER A 3 -48.29 -50.51 -51.85
CA SER A 3 -48.12 -49.05 -51.67
C SER A 3 -48.17 -48.59 -50.22
N HIS A 4 -47.26 -47.65 -49.92
CA HIS A 4 -47.25 -46.62 -48.88
C HIS A 4 -45.96 -46.71 -48.06
N PHE A 5 -45.24 -45.63 -47.74
CA PHE A 5 -45.26 -44.24 -48.15
C PHE A 5 -44.01 -43.68 -47.46
N GLY A 6 -43.19 -42.91 -48.17
CA GLY A 6 -41.98 -42.35 -47.59
C GLY A 6 -42.29 -41.32 -46.50
N SER A 7 -41.40 -41.22 -45.51
CA SER A 7 -41.19 -40.01 -44.72
C SER A 7 -39.72 -39.63 -44.82
N ARG A 8 -39.44 -38.57 -45.59
CA ARG A 8 -38.20 -37.79 -45.47
C ARG A 8 -38.38 -36.88 -44.26
N GLN A 9 -37.37 -36.81 -43.39
CA GLN A 9 -37.19 -35.67 -42.53
C GLN A 9 -35.69 -35.36 -42.43
N TRP A 10 -35.38 -34.11 -42.76
CA TRP A 10 -34.07 -33.47 -42.78
C TRP A 10 -33.66 -33.08 -41.37
N ASP A 11 -32.36 -32.97 -41.07
CA ASP A 11 -31.76 -31.90 -40.25
C ASP A 11 -30.22 -32.06 -40.24
N VAL A 12 -29.48 -31.18 -40.91
CA VAL A 12 -28.85 -29.94 -40.41
C VAL A 12 -27.60 -30.20 -39.53
N SER A 13 -26.44 -29.91 -40.12
CA SER A 13 -25.19 -29.40 -39.50
C SER A 13 -24.61 -30.13 -38.29
N CYS A 14 -23.56 -30.93 -38.50
CA CYS A 14 -22.68 -31.38 -37.41
C CYS A 14 -21.81 -30.20 -36.91
N PRO A 15 -21.82 -29.84 -35.61
CA PRO A 15 -20.74 -29.07 -35.02
C PRO A 15 -19.49 -29.95 -34.91
N VAL A 16 -18.34 -29.42 -35.35
CA VAL A 16 -17.02 -30.08 -35.29
C VAL A 16 -16.70 -30.43 -33.84
N LEU A 17 -16.89 -31.69 -33.47
CA LEU A 17 -16.49 -32.25 -32.18
C LEU A 17 -14.96 -32.34 -32.14
N PRO A 18 -14.27 -31.85 -31.09
CA PRO A 18 -12.84 -32.07 -30.97
C PRO A 18 -12.53 -33.57 -30.84
N PRO A 19 -11.36 -34.03 -31.32
CA PRO A 19 -11.07 -35.45 -31.48
C PRO A 19 -11.15 -36.21 -30.14
N GLN A 20 -11.81 -37.38 -30.20
CA GLN A 20 -12.05 -38.34 -29.11
C GLN A 20 -10.90 -38.55 -28.09
N PRO A 21 -9.59 -38.61 -28.46
CA PRO A 21 -8.51 -38.81 -27.49
C PRO A 21 -8.35 -37.67 -26.48
N VAL A 22 -8.67 -36.43 -26.85
CA VAL A 22 -8.46 -35.26 -25.99
C VAL A 22 -9.53 -35.20 -24.90
N MET A 23 -10.78 -35.53 -25.26
CA MET A 23 -11.90 -35.65 -24.34
C MET A 23 -11.73 -36.81 -23.35
N ALA A 24 -11.14 -37.93 -23.80
CA ALA A 24 -10.86 -39.08 -22.95
C ALA A 24 -9.72 -38.83 -21.95
N ALA A 25 -8.64 -38.14 -22.38
CA ALA A 25 -7.54 -37.74 -21.50
C ALA A 25 -7.99 -36.71 -20.45
N LEU A 26 -8.79 -35.72 -20.87
CA LEU A 26 -9.37 -34.73 -19.97
C LEU A 26 -10.33 -35.37 -18.96
N LYS A 27 -11.20 -36.28 -19.40
CA LYS A 27 -12.08 -37.05 -18.48
C LYS A 27 -11.27 -37.87 -17.48
N ARG A 28 -10.19 -38.54 -17.88
CA ARG A 28 -9.32 -39.31 -16.97
C ARG A 28 -8.60 -38.44 -15.95
N MET A 29 -8.15 -37.24 -16.35
CA MET A 29 -7.61 -36.27 -15.39
C MET A 29 -8.68 -35.81 -14.41
N ILE A 30 -9.86 -35.43 -14.90
CA ILE A 30 -10.96 -34.91 -14.07
C ILE A 30 -11.49 -35.97 -13.10
N THR A 31 -11.60 -37.24 -13.53
CA THR A 31 -12.04 -38.35 -12.67
C THR A 31 -10.95 -38.87 -11.74
N GLY A 32 -9.68 -38.46 -11.91
CA GLY A 32 -8.54 -38.82 -11.03
C GLY A 32 -8.27 -37.83 -9.89
N ILE A 33 -8.90 -36.66 -9.92
CA ILE A 33 -8.81 -35.64 -8.87
C ILE A 33 -9.38 -36.08 -7.51
N PRO A 34 -10.49 -36.84 -7.38
CA PRO A 34 -11.07 -37.14 -6.06
C PRO A 34 -10.20 -38.03 -5.17
N GLY A 35 -9.21 -38.74 -5.74
CA GLY A 35 -8.25 -39.57 -4.97
C GLY A 35 -7.15 -38.77 -4.25
N HIS A 36 -6.88 -37.53 -4.67
CA HIS A 36 -5.79 -36.70 -4.11
C HIS A 36 -6.22 -35.88 -2.86
N PHE A 37 -7.51 -35.91 -2.53
CA PHE A 37 -8.08 -35.29 -1.33
C PHE A 37 -8.40 -36.31 -0.23
N GLN A 38 -7.99 -37.57 -0.41
CA GLN A 38 -8.07 -38.58 0.63
C GLN A 38 -6.97 -38.34 1.69
N PRO A 39 -7.22 -38.68 2.96
CA PRO A 39 -6.19 -38.59 3.98
C PRO A 39 -5.01 -39.50 3.61
N GLY A 40 -3.80 -38.93 3.53
CA GLY A 40 -2.57 -39.66 3.20
C GLY A 40 -1.99 -39.40 1.81
N THR A 41 -2.66 -38.64 0.94
CA THR A 41 -2.08 -38.18 -0.34
C THR A 41 -1.35 -36.84 -0.19
N PHE A 42 -0.33 -36.61 -1.02
CA PHE A 42 0.50 -35.39 -1.00
C PHE A 42 -0.32 -34.08 -1.13
N GLY A 43 -1.43 -34.10 -1.88
CA GLY A 43 -2.32 -32.94 -2.01
C GLY A 43 -2.99 -32.55 -0.69
N TYR A 44 -3.39 -33.54 0.12
CA TYR A 44 -4.03 -33.32 1.41
C TYR A 44 -3.07 -32.70 2.43
N SER A 45 -1.81 -33.16 2.49
CA SER A 45 -0.81 -32.59 3.42
C SER A 45 -0.42 -31.17 3.05
N LEU A 46 -0.30 -30.85 1.76
CA LEU A 46 -0.02 -29.49 1.28
C LEU A 46 -1.18 -28.54 1.60
N ALA A 47 -2.42 -28.97 1.37
CA ALA A 47 -3.60 -28.19 1.72
C ALA A 47 -3.72 -27.98 3.24
N PHE A 48 -3.47 -29.03 4.04
CA PHE A 48 -3.47 -28.93 5.49
C PHE A 48 -2.38 -27.98 6.00
N GLY A 49 -1.18 -28.03 5.41
CA GLY A 49 -0.09 -27.09 5.73
C GLY A 49 -0.44 -25.65 5.38
N ALA A 50 -1.07 -25.42 4.23
CA ALA A 50 -1.53 -24.09 3.83
C ALA A 50 -2.59 -23.55 4.80
N VAL A 51 -3.59 -24.37 5.16
CA VAL A 51 -4.61 -23.99 6.13
C VAL A 51 -3.99 -23.73 7.51
N ALA A 52 -3.14 -24.62 8.00
CA ALA A 52 -2.44 -24.45 9.28
C ALA A 52 -1.61 -23.15 9.29
N GLY A 53 -0.90 -22.84 8.21
CA GLY A 53 -0.16 -21.58 8.06
C GLY A 53 -1.06 -20.35 8.14
N THR A 54 -2.20 -20.37 7.46
CA THR A 54 -3.16 -19.24 7.52
C THR A 54 -3.79 -19.09 8.90
N VAL A 55 -4.08 -20.19 9.59
CA VAL A 55 -4.64 -20.17 10.95
C VAL A 55 -3.62 -19.62 11.94
N LEU A 56 -2.37 -20.10 11.89
CA LEU A 56 -1.30 -19.60 12.76
C LEU A 56 -1.04 -18.10 12.52
N GLY A 57 -0.95 -17.68 11.25
CA GLY A 57 -0.82 -16.26 10.91
C GLY A 57 -2.03 -15.43 11.38
N GLY A 58 -3.24 -15.98 11.29
CA GLY A 58 -4.45 -15.35 11.80
C GLY A 58 -4.45 -15.19 13.32
N VAL A 59 -3.97 -16.20 14.06
CA VAL A 59 -3.84 -16.15 15.52
C VAL A 59 -2.78 -15.14 15.96
N GLU A 60 -1.62 -15.10 15.30
CA GLU A 60 -0.59 -14.10 15.61
C GLU A 60 -1.08 -12.66 15.35
N TYR A 61 -1.77 -12.44 14.22
CA TYR A 61 -2.36 -11.13 13.93
C TYR A 61 -3.47 -10.78 14.92
N GLY A 62 -4.35 -11.74 15.22
CA GLY A 62 -5.46 -11.56 16.16
C GLY A 62 -4.98 -11.26 17.58
N THR A 63 -3.97 -11.99 18.08
CA THR A 63 -3.39 -11.76 19.41
C THR A 63 -2.75 -10.37 19.51
N ARG A 64 -2.01 -9.94 18.49
CA ARG A 64 -1.47 -8.56 18.44
C ARG A 64 -2.59 -7.53 18.39
N HIS A 65 -3.61 -7.76 17.58
CA HIS A 65 -4.75 -6.84 17.46
C HIS A 65 -5.51 -6.70 18.79
N LEU A 66 -5.80 -7.80 19.46
CA LEU A 66 -6.40 -7.80 20.79
C LEU A 66 -5.50 -7.14 21.83
N SER A 67 -4.19 -7.39 21.76
CA SER A 67 -3.22 -6.76 22.65
C SER A 67 -3.21 -5.24 22.52
N VAL A 68 -3.29 -4.74 21.29
CA VAL A 68 -3.35 -3.30 21.02
C VAL A 68 -4.67 -2.70 21.49
N MET A 69 -5.79 -3.40 21.28
CA MET A 69 -7.10 -2.87 21.66
C MET A 69 -7.33 -2.84 23.18
N LEU A 70 -6.81 -3.83 23.92
CA LEU A 70 -7.15 -4.01 25.33
C LEU A 70 -6.08 -3.55 26.31
N TRP A 71 -4.80 -3.57 25.94
CA TRP A 71 -3.69 -3.37 26.89
C TRP A 71 -2.70 -2.26 26.50
N ASP A 72 -2.98 -1.45 25.48
CA ASP A 72 -2.04 -0.45 24.99
C ASP A 72 -2.23 0.94 25.61
N THR A 73 -1.71 1.11 26.84
CA THR A 73 -1.64 2.44 27.49
C THR A 73 -0.39 3.23 27.09
N GLU A 74 0.54 2.61 26.36
CA GLU A 74 1.82 3.22 25.98
C GLU A 74 1.67 4.11 24.75
N ARG A 75 0.81 3.75 23.79
CA ARG A 75 0.54 4.57 22.60
C ARG A 75 0.06 5.97 22.94
N GLU A 76 -0.86 6.12 23.88
CA GLU A 76 -1.40 7.43 24.27
C GLU A 76 -0.33 8.29 24.96
N LYS A 77 0.49 7.68 25.81
CA LYS A 77 1.64 8.35 26.47
C LYS A 77 2.67 8.80 25.42
N LEU A 78 3.00 7.96 24.45
CA LEU A 78 3.95 8.31 23.39
C LEU A 78 3.39 9.41 22.48
N GLN A 79 2.12 9.35 22.11
CA GLN A 79 1.50 10.35 21.24
C GLN A 79 1.45 11.73 21.91
N SER A 80 1.16 11.80 23.21
CA SER A 80 1.23 13.08 23.94
C SER A 80 2.67 13.62 23.98
N ARG A 81 3.65 12.75 24.21
CA ARG A 81 5.07 13.13 24.21
C ARG A 81 5.53 13.64 22.84
N LEU A 82 5.14 12.99 21.75
CA LEU A 82 5.48 13.42 20.39
C LEU A 82 4.91 14.81 20.09
N ARG A 83 3.62 15.05 20.38
CA ARG A 83 3.01 16.39 20.21
C ARG A 83 3.69 17.46 21.06
N TYR A 84 4.16 17.10 22.24
CA TYR A 84 4.91 18.03 23.10
C TYR A 84 6.27 18.38 22.49
N LEU A 85 7.00 17.37 21.98
CA LEU A 85 8.29 17.57 21.31
C LEU A 85 8.15 18.39 20.02
N GLU A 86 7.10 18.16 19.23
CA GLU A 86 6.80 18.96 18.04
C GLU A 86 6.65 20.44 18.40
N LYS A 87 5.91 20.75 19.46
CA LYS A 87 5.75 22.14 19.94
C LYS A 87 7.07 22.75 20.42
N GLN A 88 7.88 21.99 21.14
CA GLN A 88 9.20 22.46 21.57
C GLN A 88 10.11 22.78 20.39
N VAL A 89 10.09 21.93 19.35
CA VAL A 89 10.90 22.13 18.14
C VAL A 89 10.46 23.40 17.40
N VAL A 90 9.16 23.64 17.28
CA VAL A 90 8.64 24.86 16.64
C VAL A 90 9.03 26.10 17.45
N PHE A 91 8.82 26.07 18.77
CA PHE A 91 9.18 27.18 19.65
C PHE A 91 10.67 27.54 19.57
N ASN A 92 11.56 26.54 19.62
CA ASN A 92 13.00 26.78 19.52
C ASN A 92 13.38 27.39 18.17
N LYS A 93 12.74 26.95 17.08
CA LYS A 93 12.99 27.51 15.74
C LYS A 93 12.57 28.96 15.64
N GLU A 94 11.41 29.31 16.21
CA GLU A 94 10.92 30.69 16.26
C GLU A 94 11.85 31.57 17.10
N GLN A 95 12.24 31.10 18.29
CA GLN A 95 13.17 31.80 19.16
C GLN A 95 14.54 32.02 18.50
N GLU A 96 15.08 31.03 17.78
CA GLU A 96 16.32 31.18 17.02
C GLU A 96 16.19 32.18 15.87
N ALA A 97 15.04 32.22 15.20
CA ALA A 97 14.78 33.16 14.11
C ALA A 97 14.68 34.60 14.63
N GLU A 98 13.98 34.82 15.74
CA GLU A 98 13.90 36.11 16.42
C GLU A 98 15.28 36.56 16.91
N GLY A 99 16.06 35.66 17.52
CA GLY A 99 17.43 35.96 17.94
C GLY A 99 18.33 36.42 16.78
N LYS A 100 18.22 35.76 15.62
CA LYS A 100 18.94 36.17 14.40
C LYS A 100 18.45 37.51 13.87
N ALA A 101 17.15 37.77 13.90
CA ALA A 101 16.58 39.05 13.47
C ALA A 101 17.05 40.21 14.36
N HIS A 102 17.12 40.00 15.68
CA HIS A 102 17.66 40.99 16.62
C HIS A 102 19.15 41.28 16.35
N TYR A 103 19.94 40.24 16.04
CA TYR A 103 21.33 40.42 15.67
C TYR A 103 21.47 41.25 14.36
N LEU A 104 20.70 40.93 13.32
CA LEU A 104 20.70 41.72 12.08
C LEU A 104 20.23 43.16 12.31
N THR A 105 19.28 43.37 13.22
CA THR A 105 18.82 44.71 13.61
C THR A 105 19.96 45.51 14.26
N SER A 106 20.77 44.88 15.12
CA SER A 106 21.94 45.56 15.71
C SER A 106 22.99 45.95 14.66
N LEU A 107 23.20 45.13 13.62
CA LEU A 107 24.09 45.48 12.52
C LEU A 107 23.52 46.60 11.65
N ALA A 108 22.21 46.63 11.44
CA ALA A 108 21.55 47.72 10.73
C ALA A 108 21.64 49.06 11.49
N GLN A 109 21.74 49.05 12.82
CA GLN A 109 21.97 50.26 13.61
C GLN A 109 23.37 50.83 13.42
N GLU A 110 24.37 49.98 13.15
CA GLU A 110 25.74 50.40 12.84
C GLU A 110 25.92 50.87 11.38
N TYR A 111 24.94 50.59 10.52
CA TYR A 111 25.00 50.92 9.11
C TYR A 111 24.98 52.44 8.88
N ASN A 112 26.02 52.95 8.21
CA ASN A 112 26.11 54.33 7.77
C ASN A 112 25.89 54.40 6.24
N PRO A 113 24.71 54.85 5.76
CA PRO A 113 24.40 54.91 4.33
C PRO A 113 25.26 55.92 3.56
N VAL A 114 25.89 56.88 4.25
CA VAL A 114 26.74 57.88 3.59
C VAL A 114 28.08 57.29 3.15
N ALA A 115 28.55 56.24 3.83
CA ALA A 115 29.83 55.61 3.53
C ALA A 115 29.83 54.80 2.22
N THR A 116 28.65 54.51 1.65
CA THR A 116 28.52 53.74 0.40
C THR A 116 28.60 54.63 -0.85
N ALA A 117 28.42 55.94 -0.71
CA ALA A 117 28.55 56.87 -1.81
C ALA A 117 30.03 57.08 -2.19
N MET A 118 30.37 56.87 -3.46
CA MET A 118 31.68 57.29 -3.96
C MET A 118 31.81 58.83 -3.87
N PRO A 119 32.99 59.34 -3.51
CA PRO A 119 33.19 60.79 -3.41
C PRO A 119 32.80 61.46 -4.74
N PHE A 120 32.07 62.58 -4.63
CA PHE A 120 31.51 63.39 -5.73
C PHE A 120 30.28 62.84 -6.47
N ASN A 121 29.78 61.64 -6.14
CA ASN A 121 28.52 61.12 -6.69
C ASN A 121 27.33 61.41 -5.77
N LYS A 122 26.13 61.57 -6.34
CA LYS A 122 24.89 61.65 -5.57
C LYS A 122 24.61 60.30 -4.90
N MET A 123 24.16 60.35 -3.66
CA MET A 123 23.75 59.16 -2.89
C MET A 123 22.49 58.54 -3.51
N ASP A 124 22.48 57.23 -3.68
CA ASP A 124 21.34 56.49 -4.21
C ASP A 124 20.26 56.34 -3.14
N ASP A 125 19.00 56.60 -3.48
CA ASP A 125 17.87 56.50 -2.55
C ASP A 125 17.59 55.05 -2.14
N ALA A 126 18.02 54.06 -2.93
CA ALA A 126 17.87 52.64 -2.62
C ALA A 126 18.69 52.16 -1.40
N MET A 127 19.71 52.92 -0.99
CA MET A 127 20.64 52.54 0.09
C MET A 127 20.25 53.09 1.47
N ARG A 128 19.13 53.82 1.54
CA ARG A 128 18.51 54.30 2.78
C ARG A 128 17.61 53.19 3.32
N LEU A 129 18.15 52.40 4.25
CA LEU A 129 17.35 51.49 5.09
C LEU A 129 16.35 52.29 5.95
#